data_AF-A0A956CIV8-F1
#
_entry.id   AF-A0A956CIV8-F1
#
_cell.length_a   1.000
_cell.length_b   1.000
_cell.length_c   1.000
_cell.angle_alpha   90.00
_cell.angle_beta   90.00
_cell.angle_gamma   90.00
#
_symmetry.space_group_name_H-M   'P 1'
#
loop_
_entity.id
_entity.type
_entity.pdbx_description
1 polymer ?
#
loop_
_entity_poly.entity_id
_entity_poly.type
_entity_poly.pdbx_seq_one_letter_code
_entity_poly.pdbx_strand_id
1 'polypeptide(L)'
;MSISPIMNTNSPSVLEGSNPNALTAEGLMLYLETRMNGLDEQINAAFDKQKKIEGIRKELMKIQNALGGLSEEKGLHGTHNDHGGWMGWKDGGASAASTKKDGMAGYEKEITDALAEIDQIDPELGKAVRKSMSTDGAGSLYYLNGQYKGEEVKAAKECVNNFMKQLESSAQLEMIGLQSKMSARQTAIQLATNLISALNKGTDAIAANVGR
;
A
#
# COMPACT_ATOMS: atom_id res chain seq x y z
N MET A 1 -75.98 37.10 48.03
CA MET A 1 -75.66 35.69 47.80
C MET A 1 -74.70 35.63 46.63
N SER A 2 -73.41 35.44 46.90
CA SER A 2 -72.33 35.53 45.91
C SER A 2 -71.84 34.11 45.61
N ILE A 3 -71.97 33.67 44.36
CA ILE A 3 -71.55 32.36 43.89
C ILE A 3 -70.09 32.49 43.44
N SER A 4 -69.18 31.78 44.11
CA SER A 4 -67.77 31.70 43.72
C SER A 4 -67.59 30.74 42.52
N PRO A 5 -66.72 31.04 41.55
CA PRO A 5 -66.46 30.15 40.42
C PRO A 5 -65.49 29.03 40.82
N ILE A 6 -65.84 27.80 40.45
CA ILE A 6 -64.95 26.63 40.53
C ILE A 6 -63.96 26.73 39.37
N MET A 7 -62.70 27.04 39.67
CA MET A 7 -61.62 26.94 38.68
C MET A 7 -61.18 25.48 38.55
N ASN A 8 -61.45 24.92 37.36
CA ASN A 8 -61.04 23.59 36.94
C ASN A 8 -59.52 23.56 36.68
N THR A 9 -58.77 22.88 37.55
CA THR A 9 -57.34 22.62 37.40
C THR A 9 -57.10 21.38 36.52
N ASN A 10 -57.46 21.47 35.24
CA ASN A 10 -56.94 20.53 34.24
C ASN A 10 -55.60 21.07 33.75
N SER A 11 -54.56 20.83 34.54
CA SER A 11 -53.18 20.91 34.06
C SER A 11 -53.00 19.79 33.02
N PRO A 12 -52.69 20.08 31.75
CA PRO A 12 -52.27 19.04 30.84
C PRO A 12 -50.98 18.44 31.39
N SER A 13 -51.01 17.16 31.73
CA SER A 13 -49.83 16.35 31.99
C SER A 13 -48.99 16.35 30.71
N VAL A 14 -48.11 17.34 30.60
CA VAL A 14 -47.03 17.34 29.63
C VAL A 14 -46.22 16.08 29.94
N LEU A 15 -46.15 15.18 28.97
CA LEU A 15 -45.31 13.99 28.97
C LEU A 15 -43.86 14.38 29.26
N GLU A 16 -43.54 14.41 30.55
CA GLU A 16 -42.21 14.51 31.12
C GLU A 16 -41.51 13.18 30.79
N GLY A 17 -40.69 13.17 29.74
CA GLY A 17 -40.00 11.94 29.33
C GLY A 17 -39.16 12.02 28.06
N SER A 18 -39.24 13.08 27.25
CA SER A 18 -38.31 13.29 26.15
C SER A 18 -37.11 14.10 26.62
N ASN A 19 -36.12 13.42 27.20
CA ASN A 19 -34.82 14.02 27.46
C ASN A 19 -34.22 14.37 26.07
N PRO A 20 -34.07 15.64 25.68
CA PRO A 20 -33.59 16.01 24.34
C PRO A 20 -32.12 15.60 24.10
N ASN A 21 -31.46 15.08 25.14
CA ASN A 21 -30.12 14.52 25.11
C ASN A 21 -30.10 12.99 25.05
N ALA A 22 -31.24 12.31 25.06
CA ALA A 22 -31.28 10.87 24.86
C ALA A 22 -31.09 10.59 23.37
N LEU A 23 -29.90 10.12 22.99
CA LEU A 23 -29.66 9.53 21.67
C LEU A 23 -30.73 8.47 21.42
N THR A 24 -31.66 8.76 20.52
CA THR A 24 -32.66 7.79 20.11
C THR A 24 -31.95 6.60 19.46
N ALA A 25 -32.54 5.42 19.53
CA ALA A 25 -31.98 4.24 18.88
C ALA A 25 -31.77 4.46 17.37
N GLU A 26 -32.65 5.24 16.73
CA GLU A 26 -32.50 5.69 15.34
C GLU A 26 -31.28 6.61 15.16
N GLY A 27 -31.04 7.56 16.07
CA GLY A 27 -29.85 8.42 16.03
C GLY A 27 -28.54 7.63 16.19
N LEU A 28 -28.53 6.61 17.05
CA LEU A 28 -27.40 5.68 17.19
C LEU A 28 -27.18 4.83 15.93
N MET A 29 -28.24 4.33 15.30
CA MET A 29 -28.13 3.56 14.06
C MET A 29 -27.64 4.43 12.90
N LEU A 30 -28.16 5.65 12.74
CA LEU A 30 -27.71 6.59 11.72
C LEU A 30 -26.24 6.98 11.91
N TYR A 31 -25.82 7.19 13.16
CA TYR A 31 -24.41 7.43 13.50
C TYR A 31 -23.53 6.23 13.14
N LEU A 32 -23.93 5.01 13.50
CA LEU A 32 -23.20 3.79 13.17
C LEU A 32 -23.10 3.58 11.66
N GLU A 33 -24.18 3.79 10.91
CA GLU A 33 -24.19 3.70 9.45
C GLU A 33 -23.23 4.71 8.82
N THR A 34 -23.33 5.99 9.20
CA THR A 34 -22.43 7.04 8.70
C THR A 34 -20.97 6.72 9.02
N ARG A 35 -20.71 6.23 10.25
CA ARG A 35 -19.36 5.85 10.68
C ARG A 35 -18.83 4.63 9.93
N MET A 36 -19.67 3.62 9.67
CA MET A 36 -19.29 2.44 8.89
C MET A 36 -18.97 2.80 7.44
N ASN A 37 -19.79 3.65 6.80
CA ASN A 37 -19.52 4.11 5.45
C ASN A 37 -18.15 4.82 5.35
N GLY A 38 -17.86 5.71 6.32
CA GLY A 38 -16.55 6.36 6.39
C GLY A 38 -15.38 5.41 6.67
N LEU A 39 -15.59 4.33 7.44
CA LEU A 39 -14.57 3.29 7.64
C LEU A 39 -14.33 2.48 6.36
N ASP A 40 -15.38 2.15 5.62
CA ASP A 40 -15.30 1.37 4.38
C ASP A 40 -14.55 2.13 3.28
N GLU A 41 -14.83 3.43 3.12
CA GLU A 41 -14.04 4.30 2.22
C GLU A 41 -12.56 4.32 2.61
N GLN A 42 -12.27 4.47 3.91
CA GLN A 42 -10.90 4.49 4.42
C GLN A 42 -10.16 3.14 4.26
N ILE A 43 -10.89 2.02 4.36
CA ILE A 43 -10.35 0.67 4.15
C ILE A 43 -10.05 0.48 2.66
N ASN A 44 -10.98 0.84 1.78
CA ASN A 44 -10.80 0.73 0.32
C ASN A 44 -9.62 1.57 -0.16
N ALA A 45 -9.53 2.83 0.28
CA ALA A 45 -8.40 3.69 -0.04
C ALA A 45 -7.06 3.11 0.43
N ALA A 46 -7.02 2.50 1.62
CA ALA A 46 -5.82 1.86 2.12
C ALA A 46 -5.44 0.60 1.31
N PHE A 47 -6.42 -0.20 0.90
CA PHE A 47 -6.20 -1.36 0.03
C PHE A 47 -5.64 -0.96 -1.34
N ASP A 48 -6.20 0.07 -1.95
CA ASP A 48 -5.70 0.55 -3.24
C ASP A 48 -4.28 1.09 -3.13
N LYS A 49 -3.95 1.75 -2.01
CA LYS A 49 -2.57 2.15 -1.72
C LYS A 49 -1.63 0.94 -1.56
N GLN A 50 -2.05 -0.10 -0.83
CA GLN A 50 -1.27 -1.34 -0.67
C GLN A 50 -1.01 -2.04 -2.02
N LYS A 51 -2.02 -2.11 -2.90
CA LYS A 51 -1.85 -2.66 -4.26
C LYS A 51 -0.79 -1.89 -5.06
N LYS A 52 -0.82 -0.55 -4.97
CA LYS A 52 0.19 0.30 -5.63
C LYS A 52 1.59 0.03 -5.08
N ILE A 53 1.74 -0.06 -3.76
CA ILE A 53 3.03 -0.34 -3.12
C ILE A 53 3.58 -1.70 -3.55
N GLU A 54 2.76 -2.75 -3.59
CA GLU A 54 3.20 -4.07 -4.08
C GLU A 54 3.60 -4.04 -5.56
N GLY A 55 2.87 -3.29 -6.39
CA GLY A 55 3.26 -3.05 -7.78
C GLY A 55 4.64 -2.41 -7.90
N ILE A 56 4.88 -1.32 -7.17
CA ILE A 56 6.18 -0.64 -7.12
C ILE A 56 7.27 -1.60 -6.63
N ARG A 57 7.00 -2.38 -5.58
CA ARG A 57 7.97 -3.32 -5.01
C ARG A 57 8.42 -4.36 -6.04
N LYS A 58 7.49 -4.91 -6.82
CA LYS A 58 7.79 -5.86 -7.89
C LYS A 58 8.74 -5.26 -8.93
N GLU A 59 8.50 -4.01 -9.34
CA GLU A 59 9.35 -3.33 -10.32
C GLU A 59 10.72 -2.97 -9.75
N LEU A 60 10.82 -2.54 -8.48
CA LEU A 60 12.10 -2.34 -7.81
C LEU A 60 12.93 -3.63 -7.70
N MET A 61 12.28 -4.79 -7.48
CA MET A 61 12.99 -6.08 -7.50
C MET A 61 13.54 -6.40 -8.90
N LYS A 62 12.82 -6.08 -9.98
CA LYS A 62 13.35 -6.25 -11.34
C LYS A 62 14.59 -5.39 -11.56
N ILE A 63 14.54 -4.12 -11.15
CA ILE A 63 15.68 -3.21 -11.21
C ILE A 63 16.86 -3.79 -10.42
N GLN A 64 16.61 -4.30 -9.20
CA GLN A 64 17.65 -4.90 -8.36
C GLN A 64 18.29 -6.13 -9.01
N ASN A 65 17.49 -7.00 -9.64
CA ASN A 65 17.95 -8.20 -10.34
C ASN A 65 18.78 -7.83 -11.57
N ALA A 66 18.31 -6.87 -12.37
CA ALA A 66 19.03 -6.37 -13.54
C ALA A 66 20.37 -5.73 -13.15
N LEU A 67 20.40 -4.93 -12.07
CA LEU A 67 21.65 -4.40 -11.50
C LEU A 67 22.57 -5.51 -10.97
N GLY A 68 22.02 -6.60 -10.43
CA GLY A 68 22.77 -7.79 -10.03
C GLY A 68 23.47 -8.45 -11.22
N GLY A 69 22.74 -8.67 -12.32
CA GLY A 69 23.29 -9.23 -13.56
C GLY A 69 24.41 -8.37 -14.15
N LEU A 70 24.23 -7.05 -14.17
CA LEU A 70 25.25 -6.09 -14.63
C LEU A 70 26.53 -6.13 -13.77
N SER A 71 26.42 -6.40 -12.48
CA SER A 71 27.57 -6.52 -11.57
C SER A 71 28.33 -7.84 -11.74
N GLU A 72 27.62 -8.95 -11.98
CA GLU A 72 28.21 -10.30 -12.10
C GLU A 72 28.92 -10.50 -13.45
N GLU A 73 28.37 -9.96 -14.54
CA GLU A 73 28.98 -10.06 -15.88
C GLU A 73 30.35 -9.35 -15.94
N LYS A 74 30.57 -8.32 -15.11
CA LYS A 74 31.86 -7.62 -14.97
C LYS A 74 32.88 -8.36 -14.08
N GLY A 75 32.43 -9.24 -13.19
CA GLY A 75 33.31 -10.05 -12.34
C GLY A 75 34.11 -11.12 -13.09
N LEU A 76 33.79 -11.36 -14.36
CA LEU A 76 34.47 -12.34 -15.24
C LEU A 76 35.61 -11.76 -16.09
N HIS A 77 36.01 -10.50 -15.87
CA HIS A 77 37.13 -9.85 -16.59
C HIS A 77 38.25 -9.32 -15.69
N GLY A 78 38.52 -10.02 -14.61
CA GLY A 78 39.80 -9.99 -13.89
C GLY A 78 39.88 -11.27 -13.06
N THR A 79 40.63 -12.30 -13.44
CA THR A 79 42.08 -12.31 -13.67
C THR A 79 42.47 -13.33 -14.74
N HIS A 80 42.92 -12.89 -15.92
CA HIS A 80 43.84 -13.71 -16.70
C HIS A 80 45.22 -13.47 -16.10
N ASN A 81 45.68 -14.40 -15.26
CA ASN A 81 47.09 -14.48 -14.93
C ASN A 81 47.83 -14.90 -16.20
N ASP A 82 48.35 -13.91 -16.92
CA ASP A 82 49.43 -14.06 -17.89
C ASP A 82 50.69 -14.55 -17.16
N HIS A 83 50.76 -15.84 -16.92
CA HIS A 83 52.02 -16.53 -16.70
C HIS A 83 52.13 -17.73 -17.64
N GLY A 84 53.17 -17.66 -18.46
CA GLY A 84 53.30 -18.40 -19.71
C GLY A 84 53.32 -19.92 -19.55
N GLY A 85 52.58 -20.56 -20.43
CA GLY A 85 52.66 -21.98 -20.72
C GLY A 85 52.74 -22.17 -22.22
N TRP A 86 53.90 -22.63 -22.68
CA TRP A 86 54.22 -22.93 -24.08
C TRP A 86 53.29 -23.97 -24.71
N MET A 87 53.01 -23.77 -26.01
CA MET A 87 52.66 -24.74 -27.06
C MET A 87 51.59 -25.82 -26.78
N GLY A 88 50.44 -25.68 -27.43
CA GLY A 88 49.50 -26.77 -27.75
C GLY A 88 48.66 -26.39 -28.97
N TRP A 89 48.88 -27.08 -30.08
CA TRP A 89 48.22 -26.83 -31.38
C TRP A 89 46.80 -27.41 -31.41
N LYS A 90 45.88 -26.65 -32.03
CA LYS A 90 44.62 -27.00 -32.72
C LYS A 90 43.91 -28.32 -32.33
N ASP A 91 42.62 -28.20 -31.97
CA ASP A 91 41.56 -28.71 -32.85
C ASP A 91 40.20 -28.02 -32.59
N GLY A 92 39.44 -27.90 -33.67
CA GLY A 92 38.31 -26.99 -33.83
C GLY A 92 37.13 -27.22 -32.91
N GLY A 93 36.77 -26.16 -32.19
CA GLY A 93 35.42 -25.91 -31.71
C GLY A 93 35.20 -24.41 -31.79
N ALA A 94 34.48 -23.95 -32.81
CA ALA A 94 34.00 -22.57 -32.86
C ALA A 94 33.01 -22.39 -31.70
N SER A 95 33.52 -22.03 -30.52
CA SER A 95 32.66 -21.57 -29.44
C SER A 95 32.14 -20.20 -29.87
N ALA A 96 30.82 -20.10 -29.93
CA ALA A 96 30.11 -18.89 -30.32
C ALA A 96 30.42 -17.76 -29.33
N ALA A 97 31.48 -17.01 -29.59
CA ALA A 97 31.79 -15.74 -28.93
C ALA A 97 30.91 -14.59 -29.47
N SER A 98 29.64 -14.88 -29.78
CA SER A 98 28.70 -13.95 -30.40
C SER A 98 27.36 -13.92 -29.67
N THR A 99 27.31 -13.39 -28.45
CA THR A 99 26.06 -12.87 -27.83
C THR A 99 26.22 -12.06 -26.52
N LYS A 100 27.42 -11.61 -26.11
CA LYS A 100 27.53 -10.84 -24.84
C LYS A 100 27.13 -9.37 -24.93
N LYS A 101 27.16 -8.78 -26.14
CA LYS A 101 26.73 -7.39 -26.35
C LYS A 101 25.22 -7.19 -26.23
N ASP A 102 24.44 -8.26 -26.45
CA ASP A 102 22.99 -8.23 -26.29
C ASP A 102 22.55 -8.36 -24.82
N GLY A 103 23.42 -8.89 -23.94
CA GLY A 103 23.14 -9.07 -22.52
C GLY A 103 22.97 -7.75 -21.75
N MET A 104 23.93 -6.82 -21.91
CA MET A 104 23.86 -5.50 -21.26
C MET A 104 22.68 -4.65 -21.74
N ALA A 105 22.42 -4.63 -23.06
CA ALA A 105 21.27 -3.94 -23.62
C ALA A 105 19.92 -4.51 -23.09
N GLY A 106 19.90 -5.80 -22.74
CA GLY A 106 18.76 -6.44 -22.09
C GLY A 106 18.49 -5.88 -20.69
N TYR A 107 19.51 -5.80 -19.84
CA TYR A 107 19.37 -5.31 -18.45
C TYR A 107 18.98 -3.83 -18.39
N GLU A 108 19.54 -3.00 -19.27
CA GLU A 108 19.16 -1.58 -19.37
C GLU A 108 17.72 -1.37 -19.77
N LYS A 109 17.28 -2.15 -20.77
CA LYS A 109 15.89 -2.13 -21.20
C LYS A 109 15.00 -2.56 -20.04
N GLU A 110 15.35 -3.62 -19.32
CA GLU A 110 14.58 -4.08 -18.15
C GLU A 110 14.51 -3.01 -17.04
N ILE A 111 15.61 -2.32 -16.74
CA ILE A 111 15.62 -1.21 -15.78
C ILE A 111 14.73 -0.05 -16.28
N THR A 112 14.81 0.29 -17.56
CA THR A 112 14.04 1.39 -18.16
C THR A 112 12.54 1.09 -18.19
N ASP A 113 12.18 -0.14 -18.58
CA ASP A 113 10.80 -0.62 -18.61
C ASP A 113 10.23 -0.66 -17.19
N ALA A 114 10.98 -1.18 -16.21
CA ALA A 114 10.56 -1.17 -14.80
C ALA A 114 10.39 0.25 -14.24
N LEU A 115 11.26 1.20 -14.61
CA LEU A 115 11.09 2.60 -14.24
C LEU A 115 9.85 3.23 -14.88
N ALA A 116 9.55 2.90 -16.13
CA ALA A 116 8.34 3.38 -16.81
C ALA A 116 7.06 2.86 -16.14
N GLU A 117 7.06 1.61 -15.66
CA GLU A 117 5.97 1.04 -14.88
C GLU A 117 5.83 1.74 -13.50
N ILE A 118 6.93 2.03 -12.82
CA ILE A 118 6.90 2.82 -11.58
C ILE A 118 6.34 4.22 -11.85
N ASP A 119 6.76 4.88 -12.94
CA ASP A 119 6.28 6.21 -13.34
C ASP A 119 4.75 6.23 -13.56
N GLN A 120 4.13 5.11 -13.98
CA GLN A 120 2.68 4.99 -14.10
C GLN A 120 1.96 4.86 -12.75
N ILE A 121 2.60 4.25 -11.74
CA ILE A 121 2.01 4.01 -10.42
C ILE A 121 2.22 5.21 -9.50
N ASP A 122 3.46 5.72 -9.44
CA ASP A 122 3.89 6.86 -8.64
C ASP A 122 5.00 7.65 -9.39
N PRO A 123 4.62 8.72 -10.11
CA PRO A 123 5.55 9.53 -10.88
C PRO A 123 6.65 10.21 -10.06
N GLU A 124 6.38 10.51 -8.79
CA GLU A 124 7.36 11.19 -7.94
C GLU A 124 8.42 10.20 -7.45
N LEU A 125 8.00 8.98 -7.10
CA LEU A 125 8.94 7.91 -6.77
C LEU A 125 9.79 7.52 -7.99
N GLY A 126 9.19 7.37 -9.17
CA GLY A 126 9.93 7.04 -10.39
C GLY A 126 11.00 8.07 -10.74
N LYS A 127 10.68 9.37 -10.62
CA LYS A 127 11.68 10.46 -10.70
C LYS A 127 12.76 10.36 -9.63
N ALA A 128 12.41 10.05 -8.38
CA ALA A 128 13.36 9.94 -7.28
C ALA A 128 14.34 8.78 -7.49
N VAL A 129 13.84 7.61 -7.92
CA VAL A 129 14.67 6.43 -8.25
C VAL A 129 15.55 6.74 -9.46
N ARG A 130 15.02 7.38 -10.51
CA ARG A 130 15.81 7.78 -11.68
C ARG A 130 16.91 8.78 -11.32
N LYS A 131 16.59 9.75 -10.45
CA LYS A 131 17.54 10.75 -9.95
C LYS A 131 18.64 10.11 -9.11
N SER A 132 18.31 9.14 -8.27
CA SER A 132 19.31 8.50 -7.40
C SER A 132 20.20 7.50 -8.15
N MET A 133 19.72 6.96 -9.27
CA MET A 133 20.52 6.13 -10.18
C MET A 133 21.40 6.94 -11.14
N SER A 134 21.28 8.27 -11.15
CA SER A 134 22.12 9.17 -11.94
C SER A 134 22.97 10.03 -11.00
N THR A 135 24.29 9.90 -11.11
CA THR A 135 25.24 10.63 -10.25
C THR A 135 25.18 12.16 -10.43
N ASP A 136 24.59 12.67 -11.54
CA ASP A 136 24.53 14.10 -11.87
C ASP A 136 23.14 14.61 -12.30
N GLY A 137 22.06 13.83 -12.11
CA GLY A 137 20.73 14.20 -12.61
C GLY A 137 20.56 14.13 -14.13
N ALA A 138 21.59 13.71 -14.86
CA ALA A 138 21.51 13.30 -16.26
C ALA A 138 21.24 11.79 -16.31
N GLY A 139 19.98 11.41 -16.58
CA GLY A 139 19.47 10.05 -16.42
C GLY A 139 20.33 8.93 -17.01
N SER A 140 20.10 7.72 -16.47
CA SER A 140 20.76 6.44 -16.77
C SER A 140 22.21 6.37 -16.31
N LEU A 141 22.54 5.25 -15.66
CA LEU A 141 23.88 4.76 -15.37
C LEU A 141 24.86 5.25 -16.46
N TYR A 142 25.82 6.10 -16.08
CA TYR A 142 26.64 6.84 -17.04
C TYR A 142 27.40 5.86 -17.96
N TYR A 143 27.04 5.88 -19.24
CA TYR A 143 27.72 5.21 -20.33
C TYR A 143 29.02 5.94 -20.71
N LEU A 144 29.92 6.24 -19.75
CA LEU A 144 31.25 6.70 -20.13
C LEU A 144 32.07 5.48 -20.58
N ASN A 145 32.24 5.32 -21.90
CA ASN A 145 33.08 4.31 -22.57
C ASN A 145 32.54 2.86 -22.63
N GLY A 146 31.22 2.65 -22.57
CA GLY A 146 30.62 1.31 -22.74
C GLY A 146 30.87 0.36 -21.56
N GLN A 147 31.21 0.91 -20.39
CA GLN A 147 31.47 0.15 -19.18
C GLN A 147 30.88 0.88 -17.97
N TYR A 148 29.87 0.27 -17.33
CA TYR A 148 29.41 0.72 -16.00
C TYR A 148 30.53 0.63 -14.97
N LYS A 149 30.82 1.70 -14.21
CA LYS A 149 31.74 1.54 -13.09
C LYS A 149 31.07 0.66 -12.04
N GLY A 150 31.76 -0.37 -11.54
CA GLY A 150 31.20 -1.27 -10.53
C GLY A 150 30.71 -0.52 -9.28
N GLU A 151 31.35 0.60 -8.95
CA GLU A 151 30.96 1.50 -7.87
C GLU A 151 29.59 2.17 -8.11
N GLU A 152 29.27 2.55 -9.36
CA GLU A 152 27.98 3.17 -9.72
C GLU A 152 26.85 2.14 -9.64
N VAL A 153 27.08 0.92 -10.12
CA VAL A 153 26.11 -0.19 -10.02
C VAL A 153 25.86 -0.55 -8.56
N LYS A 154 26.92 -0.56 -7.73
CA LYS A 154 26.81 -0.80 -6.29
C LYS A 154 26.02 0.30 -5.59
N ALA A 155 26.31 1.58 -5.87
CA ALA A 155 25.59 2.71 -5.32
C ALA A 155 24.10 2.70 -5.74
N ALA A 156 23.80 2.41 -7.00
CA ALA A 156 22.45 2.25 -7.50
C ALA A 156 21.71 1.11 -6.79
N LYS A 157 22.36 -0.05 -6.61
CA LYS A 157 21.79 -1.19 -5.88
C LYS A 157 21.52 -0.86 -4.42
N GLU A 158 22.42 -0.17 -3.74
CA GLU A 158 22.22 0.31 -2.37
C GLU A 158 21.04 1.29 -2.28
N CYS A 159 20.90 2.17 -3.27
CA CYS A 159 19.78 3.11 -3.31
C CYS A 159 18.43 2.41 -3.52
N VAL A 160 18.33 1.49 -4.50
CA VAL A 160 17.13 0.67 -4.73
C VAL A 160 16.78 -0.15 -3.48
N ASN A 161 17.79 -0.72 -2.80
CA ASN A 161 17.59 -1.41 -1.52
C ASN A 161 17.03 -0.48 -0.43
N ASN A 162 17.48 0.76 -0.36
CA ASN A 162 16.96 1.72 0.60
C ASN A 162 15.51 2.10 0.30
N PHE A 163 15.14 2.30 -0.97
CA PHE A 163 13.74 2.52 -1.35
C PHE A 163 12.85 1.33 -1.03
N MET A 164 13.31 0.11 -1.29
CA MET A 164 12.55 -1.11 -0.91
C MET A 164 12.33 -1.18 0.60
N LYS A 165 13.36 -0.91 1.41
CA LYS A 165 13.22 -0.89 2.89
C LYS A 165 12.25 0.20 3.36
N GLN A 166 12.31 1.39 2.75
CA GLN A 166 11.37 2.48 3.08
C GLN A 166 9.93 2.11 2.72
N LEU A 167 9.71 1.51 1.55
CA LEU A 167 8.39 1.03 1.13
C LEU A 167 7.88 -0.09 2.04
N GLU A 168 8.73 -1.05 2.41
CA GLU A 168 8.35 -2.12 3.35
C GLU A 168 7.96 -1.57 4.71
N SER A 169 8.73 -0.62 5.26
CA SER A 169 8.38 0.02 6.53
C SER A 169 7.07 0.80 6.44
N SER A 170 6.86 1.57 5.37
CA SER A 170 5.61 2.30 5.14
C SER A 170 4.42 1.35 4.97
N ALA A 171 4.59 0.26 4.20
CA ALA A 171 3.56 -0.74 3.98
C ALA A 171 3.15 -1.43 5.27
N GLN A 172 4.11 -1.77 6.14
CA GLN A 172 3.85 -2.37 7.44
C GLN A 172 3.03 -1.45 8.35
N LEU A 173 3.40 -0.17 8.44
CA LEU A 173 2.65 0.81 9.23
C LEU A 173 1.22 0.98 8.73
N GLU A 174 1.05 1.04 7.42
CA GLU A 174 -0.27 1.12 6.80
C GLU A 174 -1.10 -0.14 7.01
N MET A 175 -0.47 -1.32 6.99
CA MET A 175 -1.14 -2.59 7.24
C MET A 175 -1.61 -2.68 8.70
N ILE A 176 -0.83 -2.19 9.66
CA ILE A 176 -1.25 -2.06 11.06
C ILE A 176 -2.48 -1.13 11.14
N GLY A 177 -2.44 0.00 10.44
CA GLY A 177 -3.58 0.91 10.34
C GLY A 177 -4.82 0.25 9.72
N LEU A 178 -4.64 -0.56 8.68
CA LEU A 178 -5.71 -1.31 8.02
C LEU A 178 -6.32 -2.36 8.96
N GLN A 179 -5.49 -3.12 9.68
CA GLN A 179 -5.93 -4.09 10.68
C GLN A 179 -6.73 -3.42 11.80
N SER A 180 -6.27 -2.27 12.28
CA SER A 180 -7.01 -1.47 13.27
C SER A 180 -8.37 -1.02 12.74
N LYS A 181 -8.43 -0.52 11.51
CA LYS A 181 -9.71 -0.11 10.86
C LYS A 181 -10.65 -1.29 10.64
N MET A 182 -10.14 -2.44 10.21
CA MET A 182 -10.95 -3.66 10.08
C MET A 182 -11.50 -4.14 11.41
N SER A 183 -10.68 -4.13 12.46
CA SER A 183 -11.12 -4.47 13.81
C SER A 183 -12.22 -3.52 14.27
N ALA A 184 -12.06 -2.21 14.07
CA ALA A 184 -13.09 -1.22 14.37
C ALA A 184 -14.40 -1.47 13.61
N ARG A 185 -14.32 -1.84 12.33
CA ARG A 185 -15.48 -2.22 11.51
C ARG A 185 -16.19 -3.47 12.07
N GLN A 186 -15.43 -4.51 12.41
CA GLN A 186 -15.99 -5.74 13.00
C GLN A 186 -16.70 -5.46 14.33
N THR A 187 -16.11 -4.63 15.19
CA THR A 187 -16.74 -4.18 16.43
C THR A 187 -18.02 -3.39 16.16
N ALA A 188 -18.01 -2.45 15.20
CA ALA A 188 -19.19 -1.68 14.83
C ALA A 188 -20.34 -2.58 14.33
N ILE A 189 -20.03 -3.57 13.49
CA ILE A 189 -21.01 -4.56 13.01
C ILE A 189 -21.59 -5.36 14.18
N GLN A 190 -20.74 -5.80 15.12
CA GLN A 190 -21.20 -6.56 16.29
C GLN A 190 -22.09 -5.72 17.20
N LEU A 191 -21.77 -4.44 17.41
CA LEU A 191 -22.61 -3.51 18.17
C LEU A 191 -23.94 -3.25 17.46
N ALA A 192 -23.92 -3.00 16.16
CA ALA A 192 -25.14 -2.82 15.36
C ALA A 192 -26.04 -4.06 15.42
N THR A 193 -25.45 -5.26 15.31
CA THR A 193 -26.18 -6.54 15.42
C THR A 193 -26.80 -6.71 16.80
N ASN A 194 -26.06 -6.41 17.86
CA ASN A 194 -26.57 -6.47 19.23
C ASN A 194 -27.69 -5.45 19.48
N LEU A 195 -27.58 -4.23 18.93
CA LEU A 195 -28.61 -3.20 19.02
C LEU A 195 -29.88 -3.61 18.27
N ILE A 196 -29.77 -4.10 17.04
CA ILE A 196 -30.92 -4.59 16.26
C ILE A 196 -31.60 -5.76 16.99
N SER A 197 -30.82 -6.70 17.54
CA SER A 197 -31.37 -7.80 18.33
C SER A 197 -32.11 -7.32 19.59
N ALA A 198 -31.54 -6.34 20.30
CA ALA A 198 -32.18 -5.73 21.47
C ALA A 198 -33.46 -4.97 21.11
N LEU A 199 -33.47 -4.24 19.99
CA LEU A 199 -34.65 -3.55 19.48
C LEU A 199 -35.77 -4.51 19.10
N ASN A 200 -35.46 -5.59 18.37
CA ASN A 200 -36.45 -6.61 18.02
C ASN A 200 -37.10 -7.22 19.27
N LYS A 201 -36.28 -7.60 20.27
CA LYS A 201 -36.80 -8.10 21.56
C LYS A 201 -37.67 -7.09 22.29
N GLY A 202 -37.31 -5.81 22.24
CA GLY A 202 -38.10 -4.73 22.82
C GLY A 202 -39.45 -4.55 22.12
N THR A 203 -39.46 -4.54 20.78
CA THR A 203 -40.68 -4.46 19.97
C THR A 203 -41.60 -5.65 20.21
N ASP A 204 -41.07 -6.87 20.27
CA ASP A 204 -41.84 -8.08 20.58
C ASP A 204 -42.48 -8.00 21.97
N ALA A 205 -41.73 -7.50 22.97
CA ALA A 205 -42.25 -7.32 24.33
C ALA A 205 -43.36 -6.25 24.41
N ILE A 206 -43.26 -5.18 23.63
CA ILE A 206 -44.31 -4.16 23.53
C ILE A 206 -45.55 -4.75 22.86
N ALA A 207 -45.38 -5.43 21.71
CA ALA A 207 -46.47 -6.07 21.00
C ALA A 207 -47.23 -7.08 21.88
N ALA A 208 -46.49 -7.89 22.66
CA ALA A 208 -47.07 -8.85 23.60
C ALA A 208 -47.90 -8.19 24.72
N ASN A 209 -47.57 -6.97 25.13
CA ASN A 209 -48.31 -6.24 26.16
C ASN A 209 -49.53 -5.48 25.60
N VAL A 210 -49.52 -5.09 24.32
CA VAL A 210 -50.65 -4.40 23.67
C VAL A 210 -51.75 -5.39 23.25
N GLY A 211 -51.41 -6.65 22.96
CA GLY A 211 -52.37 -7.69 22.59
C GLY A 211 -53.13 -8.34 23.76
N ARG A 212 -52.95 -7.84 25.00
CA ARG A 212 -53.67 -8.27 26.20
C ARG A 212 -54.73 -7.24 26.59
#